data_AF-A0AAJ6JAE1-F1
#
_entry.id   AF-A0AAJ6JAE1-F1
#
_cell.length_a   1.000
_cell.length_b   1.000
_cell.length_c   1.000
_cell.angle_alpha   90.00
_cell.angle_beta   90.00
_cell.angle_gamma   90.00
#
_symmetry.space_group_name_H-M   'P 1'
#
loop_
_entity.id
_entity.type
_entity.pdbx_description
1 polymer ?
#
loop_
_entity_poly.entity_id
_entity_poly.type
_entity_poly.pdbx_seq_one_letter_code
_entity_poly.pdbx_strand_id
1 'polypeptide(L)'
;MSSPSPAPAASTPAAEPAAASPQTPSSPDTTTPPATPAKAERPAWLTNDKHWDADKNEIKGEDFAKYLSEIEGRIAADDVRKGSLPQTAEGYQIKLPADFTPPAGSKFEFDVNDPILAQARTWAHTNGLTQDQFSQALGLFAGAKIGETAQIEAARTREIEKLGPTAGPRVDAVVRWMTSMDGSADKADAKALAGMLVTAKHVEAFERLITRFSNQGGASFTQSHRDVDTGKVSDEAWNKMSYGERKAYAEKHGGKAA
;
A
#
# COMPACT_ATOMS: atom_id res chain seq x y z
N MET A 1 16.29 -7.78 -66.19
CA MET A 1 16.45 -6.87 -67.35
C MET A 1 16.18 -5.47 -66.82
N SER A 2 17.05 -4.47 -66.84
CA SER A 2 18.43 -4.32 -67.29
C SER A 2 18.97 -3.06 -66.61
N SER A 3 20.25 -3.06 -66.24
CA SER A 3 21.06 -1.85 -66.07
C SER A 3 21.15 -1.07 -67.41
N PRO A 4 21.62 0.20 -67.45
CA PRO A 4 23.07 0.46 -67.35
C PRO A 4 23.52 1.79 -66.69
N SER A 5 24.81 1.77 -66.35
CA SER A 5 25.82 2.84 -66.10
C SER A 5 26.00 3.80 -67.32
N PRO A 6 26.93 4.80 -67.41
CA PRO A 6 28.18 5.05 -66.64
C PRO A 6 28.56 6.54 -66.34
N ALA A 7 29.74 6.71 -65.72
CA ALA A 7 30.48 7.95 -65.41
C ALA A 7 31.08 8.71 -66.63
N PRO A 8 31.75 9.87 -66.41
CA PRO A 8 33.18 9.93 -66.72
C PRO A 8 34.05 10.74 -65.73
N ALA A 9 35.37 10.60 -65.92
CA ALA A 9 36.47 11.05 -65.08
C ALA A 9 37.25 12.27 -65.63
N ALA A 10 38.02 12.89 -64.72
CA ALA A 10 39.33 13.55 -64.85
C ALA A 10 39.54 14.73 -65.82
N SER A 11 40.23 15.77 -65.34
CA SER A 11 41.25 16.55 -66.08
C SER A 11 42.09 17.44 -65.15
N THR A 12 43.39 17.15 -65.07
CA THR A 12 44.48 18.12 -64.78
C THR A 12 45.00 18.62 -66.14
N PRO A 13 45.58 19.84 -66.30
CA PRO A 13 47.05 19.97 -66.15
C PRO A 13 47.62 21.35 -65.73
N ALA A 14 48.80 21.26 -65.09
CA ALA A 14 50.04 22.07 -65.10
C ALA A 14 50.11 23.52 -65.62
N ALA A 15 50.84 24.37 -64.89
CA ALA A 15 52.00 25.15 -65.39
C ALA A 15 52.84 25.78 -64.25
N GLU A 16 54.08 25.32 -64.11
CA GLU A 16 55.26 25.97 -63.52
C GLU A 16 55.98 26.71 -64.70
N PRO A 17 56.69 27.87 -64.57
CA PRO A 17 57.97 27.91 -63.85
C PRO A 17 58.53 29.24 -63.28
N ALA A 18 59.57 29.01 -62.45
CA ALA A 18 60.84 29.74 -62.33
C ALA A 18 60.99 30.92 -61.33
N ALA A 19 61.76 30.58 -60.28
CA ALA A 19 62.98 31.25 -59.82
C ALA A 19 62.88 32.53 -58.96
N ALA A 20 63.25 32.38 -57.68
CA ALA A 20 64.40 33.08 -57.08
C ALA A 20 64.74 32.49 -55.69
N SER A 21 65.86 31.78 -55.59
CA SER A 21 66.73 31.82 -54.39
C SER A 21 67.76 32.95 -54.62
N PRO A 22 68.46 33.54 -53.62
CA PRO A 22 68.65 33.06 -52.25
C PRO A 22 68.55 34.16 -51.15
N GLN A 23 68.52 33.74 -49.87
CA GLN A 23 69.50 34.17 -48.87
C GLN A 23 69.27 33.44 -47.54
N THR A 24 70.32 32.80 -47.05
CA THR A 24 70.46 32.27 -45.69
C THR A 24 70.81 33.42 -44.75
N PRO A 25 70.11 33.56 -43.61
CA PRO A 25 70.70 34.18 -42.43
C PRO A 25 70.82 33.15 -41.30
N SER A 26 72.07 32.98 -40.89
CA SER A 26 72.62 32.55 -39.61
C SER A 26 71.67 32.07 -38.50
N SER A 27 71.93 30.85 -38.04
CA SER A 27 71.53 30.35 -36.72
C SER A 27 71.99 31.28 -35.60
N PRO A 28 71.13 31.58 -34.62
CA PRO A 28 71.54 31.72 -33.24
C PRO A 28 71.36 30.38 -32.52
N ASP A 29 72.46 29.85 -32.00
CA ASP A 29 72.43 28.88 -30.91
C ASP A 29 71.59 29.45 -29.77
N THR A 30 70.45 28.83 -29.51
CA THR A 30 69.84 28.86 -28.18
C THR A 30 69.17 27.53 -27.94
N THR A 31 69.96 26.62 -27.38
CA THR A 31 69.51 25.43 -26.65
C THR A 31 68.53 25.85 -25.55
N THR A 32 67.26 25.96 -25.91
CA THR A 32 66.15 25.95 -24.95
C THR A 32 65.81 24.47 -24.70
N PRO A 33 65.90 23.96 -23.46
CA PRO A 33 65.43 22.62 -23.15
C PRO A 33 63.95 22.47 -23.55
N PRO A 34 63.50 21.30 -24.02
CA PRO A 34 62.08 21.09 -24.29
C PRO A 34 61.30 21.37 -23.01
N ALA A 35 60.27 22.21 -23.09
CA ALA A 35 59.34 22.44 -22.01
C ALA A 35 58.84 21.09 -21.50
N THR A 36 59.10 20.79 -20.22
CA THR A 36 58.55 19.64 -19.53
C THR A 36 57.04 19.63 -19.75
N PRO A 37 56.43 18.54 -20.25
CA PRO A 37 54.99 18.49 -20.43
C PRO A 37 54.34 18.77 -19.07
N ALA A 38 53.46 19.78 -19.03
CA ALA A 38 52.72 20.14 -17.85
C ALA A 38 52.04 18.88 -17.29
N LYS A 39 52.29 18.59 -16.02
CA LYS A 39 51.73 17.45 -15.30
C LYS A 39 50.20 17.54 -15.44
N ALA A 40 49.58 16.53 -16.05
CA ALA A 40 48.14 16.51 -16.23
C ALA A 40 47.45 16.52 -14.85
N GLU A 41 46.85 17.65 -14.49
CA GLU A 41 46.10 17.76 -13.24
C GLU A 41 44.79 16.98 -13.36
N ARG A 42 44.37 16.35 -12.26
CA ARG A 42 43.11 15.59 -12.23
C ARG A 42 41.95 16.50 -12.63
N PRO A 43 41.12 16.10 -13.61
CA PRO A 43 39.95 16.89 -13.97
C PRO A 43 38.97 17.03 -12.80
N ALA A 44 38.46 18.25 -12.58
CA ALA A 44 37.56 18.55 -11.46
C ALA A 44 36.21 17.79 -11.48
N TRP A 45 35.80 17.28 -12.65
CA TRP A 45 34.58 16.47 -12.81
C TRP A 45 34.75 15.02 -12.33
N LEU A 46 35.99 14.53 -12.21
CA LEU A 46 36.27 13.18 -11.76
C LEU A 46 36.37 13.17 -10.22
N THR A 47 35.22 13.10 -9.57
CA THR A 47 35.06 13.18 -8.12
C THR A 47 35.48 11.91 -7.37
N ASN A 48 35.67 10.79 -8.06
CA ASN A 48 35.96 9.49 -7.45
C ASN A 48 37.40 9.03 -7.73
N ASP A 49 38.19 8.89 -6.68
CA ASP A 49 39.62 8.50 -6.75
C ASP A 49 39.84 7.11 -7.38
N LYS A 50 38.80 6.28 -7.43
CA LYS A 50 38.87 4.93 -8.01
C LYS A 50 39.24 4.91 -9.48
N HIS A 51 38.91 5.96 -10.23
CA HIS A 51 39.12 6.04 -11.69
C HIS A 51 40.30 6.94 -12.09
N TRP A 52 41.07 7.45 -11.12
CA TRP A 52 42.28 8.25 -11.36
C TRP A 52 43.53 7.45 -10.99
N ASP A 53 44.55 7.49 -11.84
CA ASP A 53 45.89 6.97 -11.57
C ASP A 53 46.80 8.13 -11.17
N ALA A 54 47.11 8.24 -9.87
CA ALA A 54 47.95 9.30 -9.34
C ALA A 54 49.43 9.17 -9.74
N ASP A 55 49.88 7.94 -10.01
CA ASP A 55 51.27 7.64 -10.38
C ASP A 55 51.51 8.01 -11.84
N LYS A 56 50.53 7.76 -12.70
CA LYS A 56 50.59 8.06 -14.15
C LYS A 56 49.96 9.40 -14.53
N ASN A 57 49.29 10.08 -13.60
CA ASN A 57 48.50 11.30 -13.85
C ASN A 57 47.51 11.13 -15.03
N GLU A 58 46.86 9.98 -15.10
CA GLU A 58 45.92 9.64 -16.16
C GLU A 58 44.64 9.01 -15.60
N ILE A 59 43.57 9.05 -16.40
CA ILE A 59 42.34 8.32 -16.07
C ILE A 59 42.61 6.83 -16.27
N LYS A 60 42.17 5.99 -15.33
CA LYS A 60 42.14 4.53 -15.50
C LYS A 60 41.08 4.18 -16.54
N GLY A 61 41.40 4.37 -17.82
CA GLY A 61 40.46 4.31 -18.93
C GLY A 61 39.72 2.97 -19.01
N GLU A 62 40.40 1.86 -18.72
CA GLU A 62 39.79 0.53 -18.71
C GLU A 62 38.77 0.35 -17.56
N ASP A 63 39.11 0.77 -16.34
CA ASP A 63 38.22 0.69 -15.17
C ASP A 63 37.03 1.64 -15.29
N PHE A 64 37.27 2.84 -15.86
CA PHE A 64 36.22 3.80 -16.13
C PHE A 64 35.28 3.31 -17.24
N ALA A 65 35.82 2.72 -18.32
CA ALA A 65 35.02 2.11 -19.38
C ALA A 65 34.17 0.93 -18.86
N LYS A 66 34.72 0.08 -17.98
CA LYS A 66 33.96 -0.97 -17.29
C LYS A 66 32.83 -0.38 -16.44
N TYR A 67 33.12 0.64 -15.63
CA TYR A 67 32.11 1.32 -14.80
C TYR A 67 30.98 1.95 -15.64
N LEU A 68 31.32 2.61 -16.75
CA LEU A 68 30.31 3.15 -17.68
C LEU A 68 29.46 2.02 -18.29
N SER A 69 30.09 0.93 -18.71
CA SER A 69 29.37 -0.24 -19.27
C SER A 69 28.42 -0.86 -18.24
N GLU A 70 28.82 -0.93 -16.97
CA GLU A 70 27.94 -1.40 -15.88
C GLU A 70 26.76 -0.45 -15.63
N ILE A 71 26.98 0.86 -15.66
CA ILE A 71 25.91 1.87 -15.53
C ILE A 71 24.95 1.75 -16.70
N GLU A 72 25.45 1.70 -17.94
CA GLU A 72 24.62 1.54 -19.14
C GLU A 72 23.80 0.25 -19.07
N GLY A 73 24.41 -0.85 -18.62
CA GLY A 73 23.71 -2.11 -18.37
C GLY A 73 22.60 -1.97 -17.33
N ARG A 74 22.83 -1.23 -16.24
CA ARG A 74 21.80 -0.95 -15.23
C ARG A 74 20.68 -0.05 -15.76
N ILE A 75 21.02 0.99 -16.51
CA ILE A 75 20.05 1.90 -17.12
C ILE A 75 19.17 1.13 -18.09
N ALA A 76 19.77 0.31 -18.97
CA ALA A 76 19.02 -0.53 -19.91
C ALA A 76 18.09 -1.50 -19.17
N ALA A 77 18.56 -2.13 -18.09
CA ALA A 77 17.73 -3.00 -17.26
C ALA A 77 16.58 -2.25 -16.58
N ASP A 78 16.82 -1.03 -16.08
CA ASP A 78 15.79 -0.19 -15.48
C ASP A 78 14.77 0.33 -16.49
N ASP A 79 15.18 0.63 -17.72
CA ASP A 79 14.28 1.05 -18.79
C ASP A 79 13.39 -0.10 -19.25
N VAL A 80 13.93 -1.32 -19.37
CA VAL A 80 13.13 -2.53 -19.59
C VAL A 80 12.16 -2.76 -18.44
N ARG A 81 12.61 -2.61 -17.19
CA ARG A 81 11.76 -2.76 -16.01
C ARG A 81 10.61 -1.75 -16.03
N LYS A 82 10.90 -0.46 -16.25
CA LYS A 82 9.90 0.61 -16.36
C LYS A 82 8.90 0.35 -17.48
N GLY A 83 9.36 -0.16 -18.62
CA GLY A 83 8.49 -0.55 -19.73
C GLY A 83 7.51 -1.68 -19.38
N SER A 84 7.89 -2.56 -18.44
CA SER A 84 7.03 -3.65 -17.95
C SER A 84 6.08 -3.28 -16.80
N LEU A 85 6.23 -2.08 -16.22
CA LEU A 85 5.38 -1.64 -15.11
C LEU A 85 3.97 -1.29 -15.59
N PRO A 86 2.93 -1.60 -14.79
CA PRO A 86 1.60 -1.04 -15.01
C PRO A 86 1.66 0.50 -15.04
N GLN A 87 1.05 1.09 -16.07
CA GLN A 87 1.10 2.55 -16.29
C GLN A 87 0.33 3.32 -15.20
N THR A 88 -0.67 2.71 -14.58
CA THR A 88 -1.47 3.28 -13.50
C THR A 88 -1.61 2.28 -12.35
N ALA A 89 -1.99 2.78 -11.17
CA ALA A 89 -2.27 1.95 -10.01
C ALA A 89 -3.39 0.93 -10.28
N GLU A 90 -4.40 1.29 -11.07
CA GLU A 90 -5.52 0.42 -11.44
C GLU A 90 -5.11 -0.71 -12.39
N GLY A 91 -3.98 -0.54 -13.10
CA GLY A 91 -3.42 -1.58 -13.98
C GLY A 91 -2.93 -2.82 -13.25
N TYR A 92 -2.77 -2.75 -11.91
CA TYR A 92 -2.39 -3.90 -11.10
C TYR A 92 -3.56 -4.85 -10.87
N GLN A 93 -3.38 -6.09 -11.33
CA GLN A 93 -4.36 -7.16 -11.17
C GLN A 93 -4.29 -7.73 -9.75
N ILE A 94 -5.45 -7.82 -9.08
CA ILE A 94 -5.59 -8.52 -7.80
C ILE A 94 -5.70 -10.01 -8.13
N LYS A 95 -4.55 -10.65 -8.29
CA LYS A 95 -4.46 -12.09 -8.51
C LYS A 95 -3.47 -12.69 -7.52
N LEU A 96 -3.81 -13.86 -7.00
CA LEU A 96 -2.86 -14.65 -6.24
C LEU A 96 -1.76 -15.16 -7.18
N PRO A 97 -0.54 -15.40 -6.65
CA PRO A 97 0.51 -16.10 -7.40
C PRO A 97 0.01 -17.47 -7.86
N ALA A 98 0.45 -17.90 -9.04
CA ALA A 98 0.12 -19.24 -9.54
C ALA A 98 0.59 -20.36 -8.60
N ASP A 99 1.68 -20.12 -7.88
CA ASP A 99 2.28 -21.08 -6.94
C ASP A 99 1.71 -20.99 -5.52
N PHE A 100 0.72 -20.12 -5.29
CA PHE A 100 0.12 -19.97 -3.97
C PHE A 100 -0.72 -21.20 -3.61
N THR A 101 -0.24 -21.95 -2.61
CA THR A 101 -0.95 -23.08 -2.04
C THR A 101 -1.56 -22.66 -0.71
N PRO A 102 -2.88 -22.44 -0.64
CA PRO A 102 -3.51 -22.16 0.64
C PRO A 102 -3.36 -23.36 1.58
N PRO A 103 -3.12 -23.14 2.89
CA PRO A 103 -3.20 -24.18 3.90
C PRO A 103 -4.52 -24.95 3.80
N ALA A 104 -4.42 -26.28 3.93
CA ALA A 104 -5.42 -27.28 3.54
C ALA A 104 -6.90 -26.84 3.65
N GLY A 105 -7.60 -26.84 2.52
CA GLY A 105 -9.07 -26.74 2.44
C GLY A 105 -9.65 -25.32 2.44
N SER A 106 -8.84 -24.28 2.62
CA SER A 106 -9.33 -22.90 2.67
C SER A 106 -9.24 -22.21 1.30
N LYS A 107 -10.38 -21.78 0.73
CA LYS A 107 -10.40 -20.92 -0.46
C LYS A 107 -10.27 -19.46 0.02
N PHE A 108 -9.21 -18.78 -0.39
CA PHE A 108 -9.05 -17.35 -0.12
C PHE A 108 -9.44 -16.56 -1.36
N GLU A 109 -10.44 -15.69 -1.21
CA GLU A 109 -10.86 -14.75 -2.25
C GLU A 109 -10.68 -13.34 -1.71
N PHE A 110 -10.13 -12.47 -2.56
CA PHE A 110 -10.05 -11.06 -2.24
C PHE A 110 -11.41 -10.41 -2.43
N ASP A 111 -11.86 -9.64 -1.43
CA ASP A 111 -12.94 -8.70 -1.65
C ASP A 111 -12.41 -7.53 -2.49
N VAL A 112 -12.87 -7.44 -3.74
CA VAL A 112 -12.44 -6.41 -4.69
C VAL A 112 -12.80 -5.00 -4.21
N ASN A 113 -13.78 -4.87 -3.30
CA ASN A 113 -14.19 -3.60 -2.72
C ASN A 113 -13.40 -3.23 -1.45
N ASP A 114 -12.43 -4.04 -1.02
CA ASP A 114 -11.62 -3.75 0.15
C ASP A 114 -10.75 -2.49 -0.10
N PRO A 115 -10.90 -1.42 0.71
CA PRO A 115 -10.08 -0.21 0.56
C PRO A 115 -8.58 -0.48 0.68
N ILE A 116 -8.15 -1.54 1.38
CA ILE A 116 -6.74 -1.93 1.47
C ILE A 116 -6.17 -2.31 0.10
N LEU A 117 -6.97 -2.90 -0.80
CA LEU A 117 -6.48 -3.29 -2.12
C LEU A 117 -6.25 -2.07 -3.02
N ALA A 118 -7.09 -1.03 -2.90
CA ALA A 118 -6.86 0.24 -3.59
C ALA A 118 -5.57 0.92 -3.09
N GLN A 119 -5.32 0.89 -1.77
CA GLN A 119 -4.08 1.40 -1.18
C GLN A 119 -2.87 0.57 -1.61
N ALA A 120 -2.99 -0.76 -1.65
CA ALA A 120 -1.92 -1.66 -2.07
C ALA A 120 -1.51 -1.44 -3.53
N ARG A 121 -2.48 -1.21 -4.43
CA ARG A 121 -2.23 -0.82 -5.82
C ARG A 121 -1.50 0.51 -5.93
N THR A 122 -1.95 1.51 -5.18
CA THR A 122 -1.32 2.85 -5.15
C THR A 122 0.12 2.75 -4.64
N TRP A 123 0.33 1.99 -3.56
CA TRP A 123 1.65 1.71 -3.01
C TRP A 123 2.53 0.97 -4.01
N ALA A 124 2.00 -0.04 -4.71
CA ALA A 124 2.74 -0.79 -5.72
C ALA A 124 3.20 0.10 -6.88
N HIS A 125 2.32 0.96 -7.37
CA HIS A 125 2.64 1.93 -8.43
C HIS A 125 3.70 2.94 -7.97
N THR A 126 3.52 3.52 -6.77
CA THR A 126 4.44 4.51 -6.20
C THR A 126 5.84 3.95 -6.00
N ASN A 127 5.96 2.66 -5.64
CA ASN A 127 7.23 1.99 -5.43
C ASN A 127 7.79 1.30 -6.69
N GLY A 128 7.08 1.41 -7.83
CA GLY A 128 7.51 0.81 -9.09
C GLY A 128 7.65 -0.71 -9.03
N LEU A 129 6.72 -1.38 -8.34
CA LEU A 129 6.67 -2.84 -8.24
C LEU A 129 6.15 -3.45 -9.54
N THR A 130 6.68 -4.59 -9.95
CA THR A 130 6.11 -5.34 -11.08
C THR A 130 4.80 -6.02 -10.70
N GLN A 131 4.01 -6.44 -11.68
CA GLN A 131 2.78 -7.20 -11.43
C GLN A 131 3.05 -8.49 -10.66
N ASP A 132 4.17 -9.17 -10.94
CA ASP A 132 4.54 -10.41 -10.26
C ASP A 132 4.92 -10.16 -8.80
N GLN A 133 5.70 -9.10 -8.53
CA GLN A 133 6.03 -8.69 -7.16
C GLN A 133 4.78 -8.30 -6.37
N PHE A 134 3.85 -7.58 -7.01
CA PHE A 134 2.55 -7.25 -6.40
C PHE A 134 1.74 -8.52 -6.08
N SER A 135 1.68 -9.47 -7.01
CA SER A 135 0.97 -10.75 -6.82
C SER A 135 1.61 -11.54 -5.67
N GLN A 136 2.94 -11.58 -5.57
CA GLN A 136 3.66 -12.21 -4.44
C GLN A 136 3.32 -11.57 -3.10
N ALA A 137 3.27 -10.24 -3.03
CA ALA A 137 2.87 -9.51 -1.82
C ALA A 137 1.42 -9.84 -1.42
N LEU A 138 0.51 -9.92 -2.39
CA LEU A 138 -0.87 -10.37 -2.16
C LEU A 138 -0.92 -11.82 -1.64
N GLY A 139 -0.10 -12.72 -2.19
CA GLY A 139 0.01 -14.10 -1.71
C GLY A 139 0.47 -14.18 -0.26
N LEU A 140 1.47 -13.38 0.12
CA LEU A 140 1.93 -13.31 1.51
C LEU A 140 0.83 -12.80 2.46
N PHE A 141 0.13 -11.73 2.05
CA PHE A 141 -1.00 -11.20 2.82
C PHE A 141 -2.13 -12.22 2.98
N ALA A 142 -2.50 -12.91 1.91
CA ALA A 142 -3.50 -13.97 1.95
C ALA A 142 -3.07 -15.10 2.88
N GLY A 143 -1.81 -15.55 2.79
CA GLY A 143 -1.25 -16.56 3.70
C GLY A 143 -1.31 -16.13 5.17
N ALA A 144 -0.95 -14.87 5.46
CA ALA A 144 -1.03 -14.32 6.81
C ALA A 144 -2.47 -14.29 7.33
N LYS A 145 -3.44 -13.88 6.49
CA LYS A 145 -4.87 -13.82 6.87
C LYS A 145 -5.48 -15.20 7.11
N ILE A 146 -5.13 -16.18 6.28
CA ILE A 146 -5.54 -17.57 6.50
C ILE A 146 -4.93 -18.09 7.82
N GLY A 147 -3.64 -17.82 8.05
CA GLY A 147 -2.97 -18.21 9.29
C GLY A 147 -3.59 -17.59 10.54
N GLU A 148 -3.92 -16.30 10.50
CA GLU A 148 -4.62 -15.59 11.58
C GLU A 148 -5.98 -16.21 11.86
N THR A 149 -6.78 -16.47 10.81
CA THR A 149 -8.09 -17.11 10.94
C THR A 149 -7.98 -18.50 11.57
N ALA A 150 -7.04 -19.32 11.09
CA ALA A 150 -6.79 -20.64 11.63
C ALA A 150 -6.35 -20.60 13.11
N GLN A 151 -5.55 -19.60 13.51
CA GLN A 151 -5.19 -19.41 14.92
C GLN A 151 -6.38 -19.02 15.78
N ILE A 152 -7.26 -18.13 15.29
CA ILE A 152 -8.49 -17.73 15.98
C ILE A 152 -9.42 -18.95 16.13
N GLU A 153 -9.61 -19.74 15.09
CA GLU A 153 -10.44 -20.95 15.13
C GLU A 153 -9.85 -22.01 16.07
N ALA A 154 -8.54 -22.22 16.05
CA ALA A 154 -7.87 -23.11 16.98
C ALA A 154 -8.02 -22.63 18.44
N ALA A 155 -7.87 -21.34 18.69
CA ALA A 155 -8.10 -20.76 20.02
C ALA A 155 -9.57 -20.92 20.47
N ARG A 156 -10.52 -20.66 19.57
CA ARG A 156 -11.96 -20.86 19.83
C ARG A 156 -12.25 -22.32 20.15
N THR A 157 -11.70 -23.26 19.38
CA THR A 157 -11.86 -24.71 19.63
C THR A 157 -11.33 -25.08 21.01
N ARG A 158 -10.12 -24.62 21.39
CA ARG A 158 -9.58 -24.85 22.74
C ARG A 158 -10.44 -24.26 23.85
N GLU A 159 -11.04 -23.09 23.64
CA GLU A 159 -11.97 -22.54 24.61
C GLU A 159 -13.25 -23.37 24.71
N ILE A 160 -13.82 -23.82 23.60
CA ILE A 160 -15.00 -24.68 23.57
C ILE A 160 -14.71 -26.03 24.25
N GLU A 161 -13.52 -26.61 24.05
CA GLU A 161 -13.09 -27.85 24.71
C GLU A 161 -13.11 -27.75 26.24
N LYS A 162 -12.86 -26.57 26.82
CA LYS A 162 -12.93 -26.36 28.29
C LYS A 162 -14.35 -26.57 28.85
N LEU A 163 -15.39 -26.44 28.02
CA LEU A 163 -16.78 -26.70 28.43
C LEU A 163 -17.11 -28.19 28.51
N GLY A 164 -16.19 -29.06 28.05
CA GLY A 164 -16.32 -30.51 28.07
C GLY A 164 -17.18 -31.08 26.94
N PRO A 165 -17.53 -32.38 26.99
CA PRO A 165 -18.29 -33.06 25.92
C PRO A 165 -19.65 -32.45 25.62
N THR A 166 -20.20 -31.64 26.52
CA THR A 166 -21.50 -30.97 26.38
C THR A 166 -21.39 -29.55 25.80
N ALA A 167 -20.20 -29.12 25.35
CA ALA A 167 -19.96 -27.76 24.86
C ALA A 167 -20.93 -27.32 23.75
N GLY A 168 -21.11 -28.14 22.72
CA GLY A 168 -22.03 -27.85 21.61
C GLY A 168 -23.47 -27.62 22.10
N PRO A 169 -24.09 -28.60 22.77
CA PRO A 169 -25.43 -28.45 23.35
C PRO A 169 -25.59 -27.23 24.28
N ARG A 170 -24.55 -26.88 25.06
CA ARG A 170 -24.56 -25.72 25.95
C ARG A 170 -24.57 -24.39 25.17
N VAL A 171 -23.70 -24.26 24.17
CA VAL A 171 -23.69 -23.09 23.27
C VAL A 171 -25.02 -22.94 22.56
N ASP A 172 -25.56 -24.04 22.01
CA ASP A 172 -26.86 -24.04 21.32
C ASP A 172 -28.01 -23.63 22.24
N ALA A 173 -27.99 -24.08 23.50
CA ALA A 173 -28.99 -23.69 24.49
C ALA A 173 -28.94 -22.18 24.79
N VAL A 174 -27.73 -21.61 24.93
CA VAL A 174 -27.54 -20.17 25.13
C VAL A 174 -28.02 -19.37 23.93
N VAL A 175 -27.62 -19.76 22.71
CA VAL A 175 -28.03 -19.07 21.46
C VAL A 175 -29.55 -19.14 21.27
N ARG A 176 -30.17 -20.29 21.54
CA ARG A 176 -31.62 -20.45 21.47
C ARG A 176 -32.34 -19.58 22.48
N TRP A 177 -31.83 -19.50 23.71
CA TRP A 177 -32.37 -18.62 24.73
C TRP A 177 -32.26 -17.15 24.31
N MET A 178 -31.11 -16.69 23.83
CA MET A 178 -30.94 -15.32 23.30
C MET A 178 -31.94 -15.01 22.18
N THR A 179 -32.10 -15.95 21.23
CA THR A 179 -33.04 -15.81 20.11
C THR A 179 -34.50 -15.72 20.58
N SER A 180 -34.85 -16.41 21.67
CA SER A 180 -36.18 -16.34 22.27
C SER A 180 -36.45 -15.02 23.01
N MET A 181 -35.40 -14.38 23.54
CA MET A 181 -35.50 -13.09 24.24
C MET A 181 -35.55 -11.90 23.28
N ASP A 182 -34.96 -12.06 22.09
CA ASP A 182 -34.97 -11.02 21.07
C ASP A 182 -36.34 -10.93 20.40
N GLY A 183 -37.05 -9.82 20.64
CA GLY A 183 -38.37 -9.54 20.06
C GLY A 183 -38.32 -9.05 18.60
N SER A 184 -37.14 -8.77 18.04
CA SER A 184 -37.00 -8.30 16.67
C SER A 184 -37.40 -9.39 15.66
N ALA A 185 -37.81 -8.94 14.46
CA ALA A 185 -38.23 -9.85 13.39
C ALA A 185 -37.06 -10.63 12.79
N ASP A 186 -35.87 -10.03 12.77
CA ASP A 186 -34.65 -10.56 12.15
C ASP A 186 -33.65 -11.17 13.15
N LYS A 187 -33.94 -11.06 14.44
CA LYS A 187 -33.12 -11.57 15.55
C LYS A 187 -31.71 -10.97 15.56
N ALA A 188 -31.59 -9.70 15.13
CA ALA A 188 -30.30 -9.04 14.96
C ALA A 188 -29.51 -8.95 16.27
N ASP A 189 -30.17 -8.64 17.38
CA ASP A 189 -29.53 -8.49 18.68
C ASP A 189 -29.06 -9.85 19.22
N ALA A 190 -29.88 -10.90 19.06
CA ALA A 190 -29.49 -12.26 19.40
C ALA A 190 -28.30 -12.74 18.57
N LYS A 191 -28.25 -12.42 17.26
CA LYS A 191 -27.11 -12.75 16.41
C LYS A 191 -25.84 -12.03 16.84
N ALA A 192 -25.93 -10.74 17.17
CA ALA A 192 -24.80 -9.96 17.66
C ALA A 192 -24.26 -10.51 18.99
N LEU A 193 -25.14 -10.83 19.94
CA LEU A 193 -24.76 -11.42 21.23
C LEU A 193 -24.21 -12.84 21.09
N ALA A 194 -24.78 -13.66 20.20
CA ALA A 194 -24.26 -14.99 19.88
C ALA A 194 -22.83 -14.90 19.29
N GLY A 195 -22.54 -13.86 18.51
CA GLY A 195 -21.21 -13.56 18.00
C GLY A 195 -20.15 -13.34 19.09
N MET A 196 -20.57 -12.97 20.31
CA MET A 196 -19.66 -12.80 21.45
C MET A 196 -19.28 -14.13 22.12
N LEU A 197 -19.94 -15.26 21.82
CA LEU A 197 -19.70 -16.57 22.45
C LEU A 197 -18.41 -17.25 21.92
N VAL A 198 -17.29 -16.55 21.99
CA VAL A 198 -15.98 -17.01 21.52
C VAL A 198 -15.13 -17.70 22.61
N THR A 199 -15.54 -17.63 23.89
CA THR A 199 -14.83 -18.28 25.01
C THR A 199 -15.77 -19.10 25.90
N ALA A 200 -15.23 -20.08 26.62
CA ALA A 200 -15.97 -20.83 27.64
C ALA A 200 -16.59 -19.91 28.70
N LYS A 201 -15.86 -18.86 29.10
CA LYS A 201 -16.32 -17.92 30.12
C LYS A 201 -17.52 -17.11 29.68
N HIS A 202 -17.64 -16.80 28.39
CA HIS A 202 -18.85 -16.18 27.87
C HIS A 202 -20.06 -17.12 28.01
N VAL A 203 -19.92 -18.39 27.63
CA VAL A 203 -20.98 -19.40 27.77
C VAL A 203 -21.40 -19.56 29.24
N GLU A 204 -20.44 -19.76 30.15
CA GLU A 204 -20.70 -19.88 31.59
C GLU A 204 -21.33 -18.61 32.20
N ALA A 205 -20.99 -17.43 31.69
CA ALA A 205 -21.61 -16.18 32.14
C ALA A 205 -23.08 -16.11 31.71
N PHE A 206 -23.39 -16.45 30.46
CA PHE A 206 -24.76 -16.47 29.97
C PHE A 206 -25.60 -17.56 30.63
N GLU A 207 -25.05 -18.76 30.88
CA GLU A 207 -25.76 -19.80 31.63
C GLU A 207 -26.13 -19.36 33.05
N ARG A 208 -25.22 -18.64 33.74
CA ARG A 208 -25.54 -18.05 35.06
C ARG A 208 -26.63 -17.00 34.95
N LEU A 209 -26.62 -16.21 33.87
CA LEU A 209 -27.63 -15.18 33.63
C LEU A 209 -29.00 -15.80 33.32
N ILE A 210 -29.04 -16.85 32.48
CA ILE A 210 -30.22 -17.67 32.20
C ILE A 210 -30.77 -18.25 33.50
N THR A 211 -29.91 -18.86 34.32
CA THR A 211 -30.32 -19.46 35.60
C THR A 211 -30.94 -18.41 36.53
N ARG A 212 -30.33 -17.23 36.64
CA ARG A 212 -30.89 -16.13 37.44
C ARG A 212 -32.22 -15.64 36.90
N PHE A 213 -32.30 -15.43 35.59
CA PHE A 213 -33.52 -14.94 34.94
C PHE A 213 -34.67 -15.94 35.10
N SER A 214 -34.42 -17.23 34.90
CA SER A 214 -35.40 -18.29 35.08
C SER A 214 -35.84 -18.47 36.53
N ASN A 215 -34.91 -18.32 37.49
CA ASN A 215 -35.21 -18.52 38.91
C ASN A 215 -35.84 -17.31 39.60
N GLN A 216 -35.53 -16.09 39.15
CA GLN A 216 -35.94 -14.84 39.82
C GLN A 216 -36.93 -14.01 38.99
N GLY A 217 -37.19 -14.42 37.74
CA GLY A 217 -37.94 -13.64 36.77
C GLY A 217 -37.13 -12.45 36.24
N GLY A 218 -37.43 -12.02 35.01
CA GLY A 218 -36.94 -10.75 34.51
C GLY A 218 -37.60 -9.61 35.27
N ALA A 219 -36.88 -8.96 36.18
CA ALA A 219 -37.34 -7.69 36.74
C ALA A 219 -37.63 -6.74 35.56
N SER A 220 -38.86 -6.23 35.47
CA SER A 220 -39.21 -5.27 34.43
C SER A 220 -38.30 -4.06 34.56
N PHE A 221 -37.46 -3.83 33.57
CA PHE A 221 -36.71 -2.60 33.47
C PHE A 221 -37.71 -1.47 33.21
N THR A 222 -37.98 -0.66 34.23
CA THR A 222 -38.83 0.52 34.08
C THR A 222 -37.94 1.74 33.90
N GLN A 223 -38.12 2.43 32.77
CA GLN A 223 -37.46 3.71 32.51
C GLN A 223 -38.10 4.85 33.32
N SER A 224 -39.12 4.55 34.14
CA SER A 224 -39.94 5.48 34.93
C SER A 224 -39.18 6.34 35.95
N HIS A 225 -37.87 6.12 36.14
CA HIS A 225 -36.99 6.96 36.97
C HIS A 225 -35.82 7.58 36.21
N ARG A 226 -35.80 7.47 34.88
CA ARG A 226 -34.99 8.37 34.07
C ARG A 226 -35.91 9.50 33.69
N ASP A 227 -35.74 10.66 34.33
CA ASP A 227 -36.35 11.90 33.86
C ASP A 227 -35.93 12.06 32.39
N VAL A 228 -36.88 11.77 31.50
CA VAL A 228 -36.74 12.13 30.11
C VAL A 228 -36.95 13.64 30.15
N ASP A 229 -35.86 14.40 30.24
CA ASP A 229 -35.89 15.84 30.03
C ASP A 229 -36.30 16.04 28.58
N THR A 230 -37.62 16.10 28.37
CA THR A 230 -38.24 16.25 27.05
C THR A 230 -38.03 17.67 26.51
N GLY A 231 -37.31 18.55 27.23
CA GLY A 231 -37.21 19.97 26.93
C GLY A 231 -38.56 20.69 26.95
N LYS A 232 -39.61 20.00 27.41
CA LYS A 232 -40.97 20.53 27.53
C LYS A 232 -41.23 20.93 28.97
N VAL A 233 -41.77 22.13 29.12
CA VAL A 233 -42.21 22.63 30.42
C VAL A 233 -43.33 21.70 30.91
N SER A 234 -43.22 21.19 32.13
CA SER A 234 -44.26 20.34 32.72
C SER A 234 -45.59 21.09 32.82
N ASP A 235 -46.71 20.38 32.82
CA ASP A 235 -48.05 21.00 32.89
C ASP A 235 -48.22 21.87 34.15
N GLU A 236 -47.57 21.49 35.26
CA GLU A 236 -47.55 22.27 36.49
C GLU A 236 -46.76 23.57 36.36
N ALA A 237 -45.63 23.54 35.65
CA ALA A 237 -44.83 24.73 35.38
C ALA A 237 -45.52 25.63 34.34
N TRP A 238 -46.20 25.05 33.34
CA TRP A 238 -47.03 25.77 32.37
C TRP A 238 -48.18 26.52 33.04
N ASN A 239 -48.84 25.89 34.02
CA ASN A 239 -49.95 26.51 34.74
C ASN A 239 -49.51 27.65 35.67
N LYS A 240 -48.24 27.67 36.11
CA LYS A 240 -47.66 28.75 36.92
C LYS A 240 -47.09 29.90 36.08
N MET A 241 -46.88 29.71 34.78
CA MET A 241 -46.45 30.77 33.89
C MET A 241 -47.55 31.81 33.67
N SER A 242 -47.14 33.07 33.68
CA SER A 242 -47.98 34.18 33.25
C SER A 242 -48.34 34.06 31.77
N TYR A 243 -49.38 34.76 31.35
CA TYR A 243 -49.83 34.73 29.95
C TYR A 243 -48.71 35.11 28.96
N GLY A 244 -47.86 36.08 29.32
CA GLY A 244 -46.73 36.50 28.50
C GLY A 244 -45.66 35.41 28.34
N GLU A 245 -45.36 34.67 29.41
CA GLU A 245 -44.40 33.56 29.39
C GLU A 245 -44.94 32.37 28.60
N ARG A 246 -46.24 32.06 28.72
CA ARG A 246 -46.89 31.02 27.91
C ARG A 246 -46.86 31.37 26.43
N LYS A 247 -47.09 32.64 26.08
CA LYS A 247 -47.03 33.11 24.69
C LYS A 247 -45.61 33.02 24.13
N ALA A 248 -44.60 33.48 24.86
CA ALA A 248 -43.20 33.39 24.44
C ALA A 248 -42.74 31.93 24.29
N TYR A 249 -43.17 31.04 25.18
CA TYR A 249 -42.89 29.61 25.06
C TYR A 249 -43.60 28.99 23.86
N ALA A 250 -44.87 29.33 23.61
CA ALA A 250 -45.63 28.88 22.44
C ALA A 250 -45.04 29.40 21.12
N GLU A 251 -44.50 30.62 21.08
CA GLU A 251 -43.80 31.15 19.90
C GLU A 251 -42.47 30.42 19.67
N LYS A 252 -41.72 30.12 20.74
CA LYS A 252 -40.45 29.41 20.68
C LYS A 252 -40.59 27.93 20.30
N HIS A 253 -41.70 27.29 20.67
CA HIS A 253 -41.90 25.83 20.51
C HIS A 253 -43.08 25.44 19.60
N GLY A 254 -43.94 26.37 19.19
CA GLY A 254 -45.12 26.15 18.35
C GLY A 254 -44.96 26.58 16.88
N GLY A 255 -43.79 27.08 16.48
CA GLY A 255 -43.52 27.50 15.12
C GLY A 255 -43.05 26.36 14.20
N LYS A 256 -43.98 25.51 13.72
CA LYS A 256 -43.96 24.89 12.37
C LYS A 256 -45.22 24.07 12.09
N ALA A 257 -46.16 24.69 11.38
CA ALA A 257 -47.10 24.04 10.47
C ALA A 257 -47.60 25.09 9.46
N ALA A 258 -46.74 25.41 8.49
CA ALA A 258 -47.08 25.92 7.17
C ALA A 258 -45.90 25.59 6.25
#